data_AF-A0A958B7Y6-F1
#
_entry.id   AF-A0A958B7Y6-F1
#
_cell.length_a   1.000
_cell.length_b   1.000
_cell.length_c   1.000
_cell.angle_alpha   90.00
_cell.angle_beta   90.00
_cell.angle_gamma   90.00
#
_symmetry.space_group_name_H-M   'P 1'
#
loop_
_entity.id
_entity.type
_entity.pdbx_description
1 polymer ?
#
loop_
_entity_poly.entity_id
_entity_poly.type
_entity_poly.pdbx_seq_one_letter_code
_entity_poly.pdbx_strand_id
1 'polypeptide(L)' 'MSVARYIPEDELIERALRALMDALGPVEAMRFLNLPRSSRQESVMRHRLWQDSLEQNQFFDDVFGPLPKSS' A
#
# COMPACT_ATOMS: atom_id res chain seq x y z
N MET A 1 -2.89 28.00 12.45
CA MET A 1 -2.42 26.66 12.02
C MET A 1 -0.89 26.72 11.96
N SER A 2 -0.20 25.89 12.73
CA SER A 2 1.27 25.81 12.67
C SER A 2 1.67 25.13 11.37
N VAL A 3 2.39 25.84 10.50
CA VAL A 3 2.98 25.25 9.29
C VAL A 3 4.05 24.28 9.76
N ALA A 4 3.79 22.97 9.66
CA ALA A 4 4.80 21.97 9.96
C ALA A 4 5.98 22.17 8.99
N ARG A 5 7.13 22.59 9.52
CA ARG A 5 8.35 22.72 8.74
C ARG A 5 8.95 21.32 8.62
N TYR A 6 8.91 20.76 7.41
CA TYR A 6 9.58 19.49 7.15
C TYR A 6 11.08 19.63 7.34
N ILE A 7 11.69 18.58 7.90
CA ILE A 7 13.14 18.43 7.93
C ILE A 7 13.60 18.24 6.47
N PRO A 8 14.71 18.87 6.04
CA PRO A 8 15.31 18.61 4.74
C PRO A 8 15.55 17.11 4.52
N GLU A 9 15.38 16.65 3.28
CA GLU A 9 15.44 15.22 2.96
C GLU A 9 16.75 14.56 3.39
N ASP A 10 17.89 15.18 3.08
CA ASP A 10 19.22 14.67 3.46
C ASP A 10 19.37 14.54 4.98
N GLU A 11 18.89 15.54 5.74
CA GLU A 11 18.96 15.53 7.20
C GLU A 11 18.05 14.43 7.77
N LEU A 12 16.86 14.24 7.19
CA LEU A 12 15.94 13.18 7.59
C LEU A 12 16.57 11.80 7.35
N ILE A 13 17.19 11.58 6.19
CA ILE A 13 17.85 10.32 5.83
C ILE A 13 18.99 10.03 6.82
N GLU A 14 19.85 11.02 7.08
CA GLU A 14 20.97 10.83 8.01
C GLU A 14 20.49 10.49 9.42
N ARG A 15 19.49 11.22 9.93
CA ARG A 15 18.93 10.99 11.28
C ARG A 15 18.26 9.62 11.37
N ALA A 16 17.55 9.19 10.34
CA ALA A 16 16.93 7.87 10.28
C ALA A 16 17.96 6.75 10.26
N LEU A 17 19.02 6.89 9.45
CA LEU A 17 20.12 5.92 9.40
C LEU A 17 20.82 5.80 10.75
N ARG A 18 21.17 6.92 11.39
CA ARG A 18 21.78 6.91 12.73
C ARG A 18 20.89 6.20 13.74
N ALA A 19 19.60 6.54 13.80
CA ALA A 19 18.65 5.90 14.70
C ALA A 19 18.52 4.39 14.46
N LEU A 20 18.48 3.95 13.19
CA LEU A 20 18.43 2.52 12.83
C LEU A 20 19.71 1.78 13.26
N MET A 21 20.87 2.38 12.99
CA MET A 21 22.18 1.80 13.33
C MET A 21 22.36 1.69 14.85
N ASP A 22 21.94 2.71 15.60
CA ASP A 22 22.01 2.73 17.07
C ASP A 22 21.06 1.70 17.70
N ALA A 23 19.86 1.53 17.13
CA ALA A 23 18.85 0.64 17.67
C ALA A 23 19.07 -0.83 17.32
N LEU A 24 19.53 -1.13 16.10
CA LEU A 24 19.57 -2.49 15.55
C LEU A 24 21.00 -3.02 15.34
N GLY A 25 21.99 -2.12 15.33
CA GLY A 25 23.32 -2.43 14.84
C GLY A 25 23.38 -2.51 13.31
N PRO A 26 24.60 -2.52 12.73
CA PRO A 26 24.80 -2.40 11.29
C PRO A 26 24.17 -3.54 10.48
N VAL A 27 24.23 -4.76 10.99
CA VAL A 27 23.75 -5.95 10.25
C VAL A 27 22.23 -5.95 10.13
N GLU A 28 21.51 -5.80 11.25
CA GLU A 28 20.04 -5.79 11.22
C GLU A 28 19.47 -4.50 10.62
N ALA A 29 20.15 -3.36 10.78
CA ALA A 29 19.76 -2.12 10.09
C ALA A 29 19.82 -2.29 8.56
N MET A 30 20.89 -2.87 8.03
CA MET A 30 21.00 -3.16 6.60
C MET A 30 19.97 -4.19 6.15
N ARG A 31 19.74 -5.25 6.93
CA ARG A 31 18.68 -6.22 6.64
C ARG A 31 17.31 -5.56 6.56
N PHE A 32 16.98 -4.66 7.50
CA PHE A 32 15.72 -3.92 7.53
C PHE A 32 15.53 -3.05 6.27
N LEU A 33 16.54 -2.29 5.88
CA LEU A 33 16.49 -1.44 4.68
C LEU A 33 16.30 -2.25 3.39
N ASN A 34 16.78 -3.49 3.38
CA ASN A 34 16.66 -4.42 2.25
C ASN A 34 15.48 -5.39 2.37
N LEU A 35 14.64 -5.28 3.40
CA LEU A 35 13.45 -6.12 3.49
C LEU A 35 12.62 -5.88 2.21
N PRO A 36 12.22 -6.95 1.51
CA PRO A 36 11.30 -6.79 0.40
C PRO A 36 10.07 -6.11 0.96
N ARG A 37 9.82 -4.87 0.52
CA ARG A 37 8.57 -4.18 0.85
C ARG A 37 7.48 -5.15 0.45
N SER A 38 6.61 -5.53 1.39
CA SER A 38 5.42 -6.31 1.06
C SER A 38 4.82 -5.64 -0.17
N SER A 39 4.95 -6.32 -1.31
CA SER A 39 4.61 -5.69 -2.58
C SER A 39 3.19 -5.20 -2.39
N ARG A 40 2.96 -3.90 -2.66
CA ARG A 40 1.59 -3.43 -2.79
C ARG A 40 0.97 -4.40 -3.76
N GLN A 41 0.02 -5.22 -3.29
CA GLN A 41 -0.50 -6.33 -4.06
C GLN A 41 -0.78 -5.80 -5.47
N GLU A 42 -0.05 -6.35 -6.45
CA GLU A 42 0.04 -5.79 -7.81
C GLU A 42 -1.39 -5.48 -8.27
N SER A 43 -1.63 -4.32 -8.87
CA SER A 43 -3.01 -3.86 -9.13
C SER A 43 -3.81 -4.92 -9.89
N VAL A 44 -3.15 -5.68 -10.77
CA VAL A 44 -3.73 -6.80 -11.50
C VAL A 44 -4.06 -7.98 -10.58
N MET A 45 -3.15 -8.34 -9.67
CA MET A 45 -3.39 -9.43 -8.71
C MET A 45 -4.57 -9.10 -7.77
N ARG A 46 -4.65 -7.85 -7.29
CA ARG A 46 -5.74 -7.38 -6.45
C ARG A 46 -7.07 -7.37 -7.20
N HIS A 47 -7.06 -6.99 -8.48
CA HIS A 47 -8.23 -7.03 -9.34
C HIS A 47 -8.69 -8.47 -9.60
N ARG A 48 -7.77 -9.42 -9.84
CA ARG A 48 -8.09 -10.84 -10.01
C ARG A 48 -8.71 -11.43 -8.75
N LEU A 49 -8.13 -11.19 -7.57
CA LEU A 49 -8.72 -11.65 -6.30
C LEU A 49 -10.12 -11.07 -6.06
N TRP A 50 -10.34 -9.81 -6.46
CA TRP A 50 -11.67 -9.22 -6.44
C TRP A 50 -12.62 -9.92 -7.42
N GLN A 51 -12.21 -10.17 -8.67
CA GLN A 51 -13.02 -10.91 -9.66
C GLN A 51 -13.38 -12.31 -9.18
N ASP A 52 -12.42 -13.04 -8.60
CA ASP A 52 -12.61 -14.39 -8.07
C ASP A 52 -13.60 -14.43 -6.90
N SER A 53 -13.82 -13.30 -6.22
CA SER A 53 -14.78 -13.18 -5.11
C SER A 53 -16.22 -12.92 -5.57
N LEU A 54 -16.45 -12.71 -6.88
CA LEU A 54 -17.77 -12.35 -7.41
C LEU A 54 -18.51 -13.58 -7.95
N GLU A 55 -19.81 -13.65 -7.63
CA GLU A 55 -20.74 -14.49 -8.37
C GLU A 55 -21.03 -13.85 -9.73
N GLN A 56 -20.42 -14.39 -10.78
CA GLN A 56 -20.34 -13.77 -12.10
C GLN A 56 -21.71 -13.35 -12.66
N ASN A 57 -22.70 -14.24 -12.59
CA ASN A 57 -24.03 -13.96 -13.15
C ASN A 57 -24.75 -12.84 -12.39
N GLN A 58 -24.71 -12.88 -11.06
CA GLN A 58 -25.32 -11.85 -10.22
C GLN A 58 -24.66 -10.48 -10.46
N PHE A 59 -23.33 -10.44 -10.55
CA PHE A 59 -22.62 -9.20 -10.84
C PHE A 59 -22.98 -8.63 -12.20
N PHE A 60 -23.09 -9.48 -13.23
CA PHE A 60 -23.49 -9.00 -14.56
C PHE A 60 -24.93 -8.47 -14.57
N ASP A 61 -25.85 -9.14 -13.87
CA ASP A 61 -27.23 -8.69 -13.71
C ASP A 61 -27.30 -7.35 -12.94
N ASP A 62 -26.47 -7.16 -11.91
CA ASP A 62 -26.45 -5.92 -11.12
C ASP A 62 -25.87 -4.73 -11.89
N VAL A 63 -24.86 -4.97 -12.73
CA VAL A 63 -24.14 -3.90 -13.45
C VAL A 63 -24.76 -3.58 -14.80
N PHE A 64 -25.21 -4.59 -15.53
CA PHE A 64 -25.72 -4.46 -16.90
C PHE A 64 -27.20 -4.80 -17.03
N GLY A 65 -27.83 -5.30 -15.97
CA GLY A 65 -29.25 -5.61 -15.99
C GLY A 65 -30.12 -4.37 -16.17
N PRO A 66 -31.36 -4.58 -16.61
CA PRO A 66 -32.31 -3.50 -16.79
C PRO A 66 -32.56 -2.79 -15.46
N LEU A 67 -32.50 -1.45 -15.47
CA LEU A 67 -32.86 -0.64 -14.31
C LEU A 67 -34.25 -1.07 -13.80
N PRO A 68 -34.43 -1.23 -12.48
CA PRO A 68 -35.73 -1.57 -11.93
C PRO A 68 -36.74 -0.52 -12.37
N LYS A 69 -37.85 -0.96 -12.97
CA LYS A 69 -38.94 -0.06 -13.34
C LYS A 69 -39.48 0.58 -12.06
N SER A 70 -39.19 1.86 -11.86
CA SER A 70 -39.92 2.68 -10.89
C SER A 70 -41.39 2.63 -11.27
N SER A 71 -42.20 1.99 -10.43
CA SER A 71 -43.67 2.02 -10.52
C SER A 71 -44.20 3.32 -9.95
#